data_AF-A0A2E3QFI7-F1
#
_entry.id   AF-A0A2E3QFI7-F1
#
_cell.length_a   1.000
_cell.length_b   1.000
_cell.length_c   1.000
_cell.angle_alpha   90.00
_cell.angle_beta   90.00
_cell.angle_gamma   90.00
#
_symmetry.space_group_name_H-M   'P 1'
#
loop_
_entity.id
_entity.type
_entity.pdbx_description
1 polymer ?
#
loop_
_entity_poly.entity_id
_entity_poly.type
_entity_poly.pdbx_seq_one_letter_code
_entity_poly.pdbx_strand_id
1 'polypeptide(L)' 'MQRGCLRIAVLNDRTVQSKEQIMSHSIAYQGHFYSEDELHEALWLVQIELRNGLPEEEKREAEEQLTELNGLLKSLHNP' A
#
# COMPACT_ATOMS: atom_id res chain seq x y z
N MET A 1 14.68 17.03 -0.87
CA MET A 1 14.18 16.07 0.14
C MET A 1 12.75 15.73 -0.24
N GLN A 2 12.53 14.62 -0.93
CA GLN A 2 11.21 14.07 -1.31
C GLN A 2 11.49 12.63 -1.76
N ARG A 3 11.58 11.68 -0.82
CA ARG A 3 11.75 10.25 -1.14
C ARG A 3 10.69 9.35 -0.47
N GLY A 4 9.94 9.87 0.51
CA GLY A 4 8.89 9.11 1.21
C GLY A 4 7.57 8.90 0.44
N CYS A 5 7.27 9.66 -0.62
CA CYS A 5 5.98 9.56 -1.33
C CYS A 5 5.94 8.57 -2.50
N LEU A 6 7.07 7.98 -2.93
CA LEU A 6 7.09 7.28 -4.21
C LEU A 6 6.43 5.88 -4.19
N ARG A 7 6.32 5.23 -3.03
CA ARG A 7 6.04 3.78 -2.97
C ARG A 7 4.58 3.42 -3.29
N ILE A 8 3.63 4.17 -2.77
CA ILE A 8 2.21 4.00 -3.11
C ILE A 8 1.95 4.37 -4.59
N ALA A 9 2.73 5.31 -5.15
CA ALA A 9 2.62 5.68 -6.55
C ALA A 9 3.11 4.59 -7.52
N VAL A 10 3.90 3.58 -7.09
CA VAL A 10 4.37 2.49 -7.97
C VAL A 10 3.26 1.51 -8.35
N LEU A 11 2.18 1.40 -7.56
CA LEU A 11 1.06 0.51 -7.88
C LEU A 11 0.18 1.03 -9.03
N ASN A 12 0.33 2.30 -9.43
CA ASN A 12 -0.59 2.97 -10.37
C ASN A 12 -0.40 2.62 -11.87
N ASP A 13 0.53 1.73 -12.27
CA ASP A 13 0.88 1.56 -13.69
C ASP A 13 0.29 0.32 -14.40
N ARG A 14 -0.56 -0.50 -13.76
CA ARG A 14 -1.23 -1.62 -14.47
C ARG A 14 -2.71 -1.38 -14.67
N THR A 15 -3.02 -0.99 -15.90
CA THR A 15 -4.35 -0.62 -16.37
C THR A 15 -5.24 -1.83 -16.69
N VAL A 16 -6.49 -1.72 -16.23
CA VAL A 16 -7.73 -1.92 -17.00
C VAL A 16 -7.98 -3.32 -17.59
N GLN A 17 -8.69 -4.18 -16.85
CA GLN A 17 -9.76 -5.02 -17.42
C GLN A 17 -10.71 -5.57 -16.35
N SER A 18 -12.01 -5.50 -16.64
CA SER A 18 -13.18 -6.02 -15.87
C SER A 18 -13.77 -5.12 -14.76
N LYS A 19 -14.58 -4.15 -15.19
CA LYS A 19 -15.20 -3.09 -14.38
C LYS A 19 -16.50 -3.45 -13.63
N GLU A 20 -16.97 -4.70 -13.60
CA GLU A 20 -18.31 -4.99 -13.04
C GLU A 20 -18.36 -6.02 -11.90
N GLN A 21 -17.21 -6.46 -11.35
CA GLN A 21 -17.22 -7.40 -10.21
C GLN A 21 -16.28 -7.04 -9.04
N ILE A 22 -15.53 -5.94 -9.13
CA ILE A 22 -14.39 -5.64 -8.24
C ILE A 22 -14.70 -4.54 -7.19
N MET A 23 -15.82 -3.81 -7.31
CA MET A 23 -16.10 -2.64 -6.47
C MET A 23 -16.48 -2.92 -5.01
N SER A 24 -16.51 -4.19 -4.56
CA SER A 24 -16.85 -4.52 -3.17
C SER A 24 -15.64 -4.66 -2.23
N HIS A 25 -14.41 -4.69 -2.76
CA HIS A 25 -13.20 -4.95 -1.96
C HIS A 25 -12.09 -3.95 -2.29
N SER A 26 -12.42 -2.66 -2.42
CA SER A 26 -11.43 -1.59 -2.56
C SER A 26 -11.67 -0.45 -1.57
N ILE A 27 -10.59 0.16 -1.06
CA ILE A 27 -10.61 1.25 -0.07
C ILE A 27 -10.01 2.53 -0.66
N ALA A 28 -10.64 3.67 -0.37
CA ALA A 28 -10.12 4.97 -0.75
C ALA A 28 -9.04 5.45 0.23
N TYR A 29 -7.83 5.71 -0.27
CA TYR A 29 -6.72 6.26 0.50
C TYR A 29 -5.94 7.28 -0.33
N GLN A 30 -5.74 8.48 0.24
CA GLN A 30 -5.01 9.59 -0.39
C GLN A 30 -5.46 9.93 -1.83
N GLY A 31 -6.76 9.80 -2.12
CA GLY A 31 -7.33 10.11 -3.44
C GLY A 31 -7.24 8.97 -4.46
N HIS A 32 -6.77 7.79 -4.07
CA HIS A 32 -6.70 6.59 -4.89
C HIS A 32 -7.54 5.46 -4.28
N PHE A 33 -7.93 4.48 -5.10
CA PHE A 33 -8.60 3.27 -4.64
C PHE A 33 -7.62 2.11 -4.71
N TYR A 34 -7.48 1.37 -3.62
CA TYR A 34 -6.64 0.18 -3.54
C TYR A 34 -7.53 -1.03 -3.27
N SER A 35 -7.33 -2.08 -4.04
CA SER A 35 -7.84 -3.41 -3.75
C SER A 35 -7.07 -4.08 -2.61
N GLU A 36 -7.64 -5.14 -2.05
CA GLU A 36 -6.97 -5.99 -1.06
C GLU A 36 -5.61 -6.50 -1.55
N ASP A 37 -5.55 -6.99 -2.80
CA ASP A 37 -4.32 -7.52 -3.42
C ASP A 37 -3.24 -6.44 -3.54
N GLU A 38 -3.61 -5.23 -3.95
CA GLU A 38 -2.69 -4.09 -4.06
C GLU A 38 -2.13 -3.68 -2.68
N LEU A 39 -2.95 -3.72 -1.64
CA LEU A 39 -2.51 -3.46 -0.26
C LEU A 39 -1.56 -4.56 0.24
N HIS A 40 -1.83 -5.83 -0.08
CA HIS A 40 -0.93 -6.93 0.24
C HIS A 40 0.41 -6.84 -0.49
N GLU A 41 0.41 -6.44 -1.77
CA GLU A 41 1.63 -6.19 -2.53
C GLU A 41 2.44 -5.04 -1.91
N ALA A 42 1.79 -3.93 -1.55
CA ALA A 42 2.44 -2.82 -0.85
C ALA A 42 3.11 -3.27 0.46
N LEU A 43 2.39 -4.04 1.28
CA LEU A 43 2.93 -4.58 2.54
C LEU A 43 4.15 -5.47 2.30
N TRP A 44 4.09 -6.35 1.31
CA TRP A 44 5.19 -7.25 0.98
C TRP A 44 6.44 -6.48 0.53
N LEU A 45 6.28 -5.44 -0.30
CA LEU A 45 7.39 -4.59 -0.75
C LEU A 45 8.07 -3.88 0.43
N VAL A 46 7.30 -3.27 1.34
CA VAL A 46 7.86 -2.58 2.51
C VAL A 46 8.58 -3.56 3.44
N GLN A 47 8.05 -4.79 3.62
CA GLN A 47 8.73 -5.82 4.41
C GLN A 47 10.05 -6.29 3.79
N ILE A 48 10.13 -6.38 2.46
CA ILE A 48 11.38 -6.70 1.76
C ILE A 48 12.43 -5.61 2.00
N GLU A 49 12.03 -4.34 1.89
CA GLU A 49 12.94 -3.22 2.13
C GLU A 49 13.50 -3.24 3.55
N LEU A 50 12.63 -3.44 4.55
CA LEU A 50 13.03 -3.61 5.95
C LEU A 50 14.03 -4.75 6.13
N ARG A 51 13.76 -5.91 5.50
CA ARG A 51 14.67 -7.07 5.53
C ARG A 51 16.02 -6.77 4.86
N ASN A 52 16.04 -5.94 3.82
CA ASN A 52 17.25 -5.57 3.10
C ASN A 52 18.12 -4.56 3.88
N GLY A 53 17.64 -4.04 5.01
CA GLY A 53 18.41 -3.18 5.90
C GLY A 53 18.34 -1.70 5.52
N LEU A 54 17.18 -1.09 5.72
CA LEU A 54 17.00 0.36 5.57
C LEU A 54 17.81 1.14 6.64
N PRO A 55 18.28 2.37 6.31
CA PRO A 55 18.77 3.32 7.29
C PRO A 55 17.74 3.59 8.40
N GLU A 56 18.19 3.98 9.60
CA GLU A 56 17.31 4.13 10.78
C GLU A 56 16.13 5.09 10.54
N GLU A 57 16.36 6.21 9.85
CA GLU A 57 15.29 7.17 9.49
C GLU A 57 14.27 6.54 8.53
N GLU A 58 14.73 5.83 7.50
CA GLU A 58 13.87 5.17 6.52
C GLU A 58 13.15 3.94 7.10
N LYS A 59 13.76 3.30 8.11
CA LYS A 59 13.16 2.18 8.84
C LYS A 59 11.92 2.64 9.61
N ARG A 60 11.98 3.78 10.31
CA ARG A 60 10.82 4.34 10.99
C ARG A 60 9.70 4.66 10.01
N GLU A 61 10.02 5.31 8.88
CA GLU A 61 9.03 5.60 7.83
C GLU A 61 8.40 4.31 7.26
N ALA A 62 9.20 3.25 7.07
CA ALA A 62 8.68 1.96 6.62
C ALA A 62 7.78 1.27 7.67
N GLU A 63 8.10 1.36 8.96
CA GLU A 63 7.27 0.84 10.06
C GLU A 63 5.93 1.60 10.18
N GLU A 64 5.95 2.92 9.99
CA GLU A 64 4.75 3.76 9.91
C GLU A 64 3.89 3.34 8.69
N GLN A 65 4.51 3.15 7.52
CA GLN A 65 3.82 2.67 6.31
C GLN A 65 3.18 1.30 6.51
N LEU A 66 3.86 0.35 7.18
CA LEU A 66 3.25 -0.94 7.52
C LEU A 66 2.02 -0.79 8.42
N THR A 67 2.08 0.14 9.37
CA THR A 67 0.96 0.40 10.30
C THR A 67 -0.24 0.95 9.56
N GLU A 68 -0.03 1.92 8.66
CA GLU A 68 -1.08 2.50 7.82
C GLU A 68 -1.72 1.46 6.89
N LEU A 69 -0.90 0.70 6.14
CA LEU A 69 -1.38 -0.32 5.20
C LEU A 69 -2.17 -1.44 5.89
N ASN A 70 -1.72 -1.88 7.07
CA ASN A 70 -2.48 -2.84 7.88
C ASN A 70 -3.80 -2.25 8.41
N GLY A 71 -3.84 -0.94 8.69
CA GLY A 71 -5.07 -0.22 9.04
C GLY A 71 -6.07 -0.24 7.88
N LEU A 72 -5.60 0.04 6.67
CA LEU A 72 -6.42 0.02 5.45
C LEU A 72 -6.99 -1.37 5.17
N LEU A 73 -6.19 -2.43 5.28
CA LEU A 73 -6.69 -3.81 5.13
C LEU A 73 -7.75 -4.16 6.18
N LYS A 74 -7.56 -3.76 7.44
CA LYS A 74 -8.57 -3.98 8.48
C LYS A 74 -9.89 -3.25 8.19
N SER A 75 -9.80 -2.00 7.74
CA SER A 75 -10.99 -1.23 7.32
C SER A 75 -11.65 -1.82 6.08
N LEU A 76 -10.89 -2.48 5.21
CA LEU A 76 -11.44 -3.19 4.05
C LEU A 76 -12.21 -4.45 4.46
N HIS A 77 -11.73 -5.20 5.45
CA HIS A 77 -12.38 -6.42 5.96
C HIS A 77 -13.52 -6.15 6.94
N ASN A 78 -13.53 -4.97 7.59
CA ASN A 78 -14.59 -4.50 8.48
C ASN A 78 -15.12 -3.14 8.01
N PRO A 79 -15.93 -3.13 6.92
CA PRO A 79 -16.50 -1.89 6.38
C PRO A 79 -17.50 -1.21 7.33
#